data_AF-A0A059AAT7-F1
#
_entry.id   AF-A0A059AAT7-F1
#
_cell.length_a   1.000
_cell.length_b   1.000
_cell.length_c   1.000
_cell.angle_alpha   90.00
_cell.angle_beta   90.00
_cell.angle_gamma   90.00
#
_symmetry.space_group_name_H-M   'P 1'
#
loop_
_entity.id
_entity.type
_entity.pdbx_description
1 polymer ?
#
loop_
_entity_poly.entity_id
_entity_poly.type
_entity_poly.pdbx_seq_one_letter_code
_entity_poly.pdbx_strand_id
1 'polypeptide(L)'
;MDNTTFKRPLLSGVVYAERAGHCKIDDKRGRQWHIMHVTPESEPLEPSPVQEEYVRYEFGEDDNAYMGPLLSSLGMMTGEEDRHHELKARAVEKAVLSAPFRLFSSNRTGVILIYPVYKSKFSPSVSLEERIRATAGYIGGLFEFESLVESILWQLGNQTVLVKVYDITNCRPSLMYGPNYVKFDRTMAHMSKLELGDPFRKYLMICRYQDEASKSWLPAIAVVLIVTIGLLAPCVLYAAAIHVAKLRQASLQIQGLEVQLQDANMANSQLRADASEIKQPAYTIIQTLAMLLETELSLVQRSYTRIAQACGRRQIALVDSALESPNSPVITRTT
;
A
#
# COMPACT_ATOMS: atom_id res chain seq x y z
N MET A 1 38.66 -33.40 -14.38
CA MET A 1 39.09 -32.06 -14.82
C MET A 1 37.83 -31.30 -15.12
N ASP A 2 37.35 -30.55 -14.13
CA ASP A 2 36.11 -29.80 -14.22
C ASP A 2 36.29 -28.69 -15.26
N ASN A 3 35.51 -28.79 -16.34
CA ASN A 3 35.46 -27.79 -17.38
C ASN A 3 34.80 -26.54 -16.77
N THR A 4 35.61 -25.58 -16.33
CA THR A 4 35.12 -24.28 -15.87
C THR A 4 34.53 -23.53 -17.06
N THR A 5 33.27 -23.83 -17.39
CA THR A 5 32.47 -22.99 -18.27
C THR A 5 32.32 -21.66 -17.57
N PHE A 6 33.18 -20.71 -17.90
CA PHE A 6 33.08 -19.32 -17.48
C PHE A 6 31.84 -18.72 -18.15
N LYS A 7 30.65 -19.07 -17.65
CA LYS A 7 29.43 -18.35 -17.98
C LYS A 7 29.72 -16.91 -17.59
N ARG A 8 29.66 -15.99 -18.55
CA ARG A 8 29.82 -14.55 -18.34
C ARG A 8 28.42 -13.99 -18.18
N PRO A 9 27.79 -14.02 -16.99
CA PRO A 9 26.39 -13.68 -16.85
C PRO A 9 26.05 -12.21 -17.19
N LEU A 10 27.06 -11.32 -17.34
CA LEU A 10 26.86 -9.87 -17.25
C LEU A 10 27.58 -9.06 -18.35
N LEU A 11 28.15 -9.74 -19.35
CA LEU A 11 28.71 -9.11 -20.55
C LEU A 11 27.64 -9.13 -21.63
N SER A 12 27.10 -7.97 -21.98
CA SER A 12 26.09 -7.85 -23.04
C SER A 12 26.66 -8.17 -24.42
N GLY A 13 27.98 -8.09 -24.57
CA GLY A 13 28.69 -8.46 -25.79
C GLY A 13 30.20 -8.43 -25.60
N VAL A 14 30.92 -9.23 -26.38
CA VAL A 14 32.39 -9.25 -26.43
C VAL A 14 32.83 -9.20 -27.88
N VAL A 15 33.80 -8.34 -28.20
CA VAL A 15 34.34 -8.17 -29.54
C VAL A 15 35.86 -8.28 -29.46
N TYR A 16 36.45 -8.97 -30.44
CA TYR A 16 37.89 -8.91 -30.64
C TYR A 16 38.22 -7.88 -31.71
N ALA A 17 39.30 -7.16 -31.50
CA ALA A 17 39.70 -6.05 -32.33
C ALA A 17 41.18 -6.20 -32.72
N GLU A 18 41.47 -6.66 -33.93
CA GLU A 18 42.82 -6.83 -34.45
C GLU A 18 43.50 -5.47 -34.69
N ARG A 19 44.76 -5.32 -34.30
CA ARG A 19 45.57 -4.13 -34.62
C ARG A 19 46.14 -4.25 -36.04
N ALA A 20 45.75 -3.33 -36.93
CA ALA A 20 46.25 -3.24 -38.30
C ALA A 20 47.03 -1.93 -38.52
N GLY A 21 48.21 -2.02 -39.15
CA GLY A 21 48.94 -0.83 -39.60
C GLY A 21 48.40 -0.33 -40.94
N HIS A 22 48.51 0.97 -41.21
CA HIS A 22 48.01 1.63 -42.43
C HIS A 22 48.36 0.87 -43.73
N CYS A 23 49.62 0.41 -43.89
CA CYS A 23 50.07 -0.28 -45.10
C CYS A 23 49.50 -1.70 -45.31
N LYS A 24 48.87 -2.32 -44.29
CA LYS A 24 48.28 -3.67 -44.39
C LYS A 24 46.83 -3.67 -44.86
N ILE A 25 46.17 -2.52 -44.90
CA ILE A 25 44.76 -2.41 -45.29
C ILE A 25 44.59 -2.52 -46.83
N ASP A 26 45.64 -2.21 -47.59
CA ASP A 26 45.64 -2.21 -49.06
C ASP A 26 45.84 -3.60 -49.71
N ASP A 27 46.11 -4.67 -48.94
CA ASP A 27 46.49 -5.96 -49.52
C ASP A 27 45.37 -7.02 -49.52
N LYS A 28 44.77 -7.19 -50.71
CA LYS A 28 44.36 -8.46 -51.35
C LYS A 28 43.67 -9.54 -50.49
N ARG A 29 42.47 -9.26 -49.98
CA ARG A 29 41.41 -10.30 -49.86
C ARG A 29 40.08 -9.62 -50.17
N GLY A 30 39.47 -9.94 -51.30
CA GLY A 30 38.29 -9.26 -51.90
C GLY A 30 36.99 -9.29 -51.09
N ARG A 31 37.02 -8.91 -49.81
CA ARG A 31 35.86 -8.51 -49.03
C ARG A 31 35.85 -6.99 -49.02
N GLN A 32 34.75 -6.39 -49.42
CA GLN A 32 34.62 -4.93 -49.53
C GLN A 32 34.55 -4.35 -48.12
N TRP A 33 35.52 -3.50 -47.76
CA TRP A 33 35.68 -3.01 -46.39
C TRP A 33 35.25 -1.54 -46.29
N HIS A 34 34.55 -1.20 -45.20
CA HIS A 34 34.34 0.20 -44.80
C HIS A 34 34.98 0.39 -43.42
N ILE A 35 35.94 1.31 -43.31
CA ILE A 35 36.45 1.75 -42.00
C ILE A 35 35.34 2.62 -41.40
N MET A 36 34.42 1.98 -40.68
CA MET A 36 33.21 2.64 -40.19
C MET A 36 33.55 3.52 -38.99
N HIS A 37 33.51 4.83 -39.18
CA HIS A 37 33.27 5.75 -38.07
C HIS A 37 31.77 5.67 -37.77
N VAL A 38 31.39 5.05 -36.64
CA VAL A 38 29.97 4.91 -36.31
C VAL A 38 29.51 6.19 -35.61
N THR A 39 29.09 7.16 -36.41
CA THR A 39 28.38 8.35 -35.94
C THR A 39 26.92 7.96 -35.69
N PRO A 40 26.33 8.27 -34.52
CA PRO A 40 24.92 8.02 -34.31
C PRO A 40 24.13 9.08 -35.09
N GLU A 41 23.25 8.57 -35.96
CA GLU A 41 22.19 9.27 -36.71
C GLU A 41 22.53 9.82 -38.11
N SER A 42 22.03 9.08 -39.11
CA SER A 42 21.36 9.61 -40.31
C SER A 42 22.16 10.30 -41.43
N GLU A 43 23.45 10.08 -41.56
CA GLU A 43 24.20 10.45 -42.77
C GLU A 43 25.08 9.30 -43.29
N PRO A 44 25.39 9.24 -44.60
CA PRO A 44 26.18 8.15 -45.17
C PRO A 44 27.52 8.03 -44.44
N LEU A 45 27.92 6.79 -44.15
CA LEU A 45 29.13 6.45 -43.41
C LEU A 45 30.36 7.14 -44.00
N GLU A 46 30.90 8.13 -43.29
CA GLU A 46 32.14 8.77 -43.69
C GLU A 46 33.35 7.88 -43.38
N PRO A 47 34.34 7.80 -44.29
CA PRO A 47 35.56 7.05 -44.06
C PRO A 47 36.36 7.67 -42.92
N SER A 48 36.84 6.83 -41.99
CA SER A 48 37.68 7.28 -40.88
C SER A 48 38.91 8.05 -41.37
N PRO A 49 39.30 9.15 -40.70
CA PRO A 49 40.48 9.94 -41.08
C PRO A 49 41.76 9.09 -41.09
N VAL A 50 42.78 9.55 -41.81
CA VAL A 50 44.07 8.87 -41.92
C VAL A 50 44.73 8.79 -40.53
N GLN A 51 45.01 7.56 -40.07
CA GLN A 51 45.68 7.26 -38.81
C GLN A 51 46.83 6.27 -39.05
N GLU A 52 47.86 6.32 -38.20
CA GLU A 52 49.02 5.40 -38.28
C GLU A 52 48.64 3.94 -37.94
N GLU A 53 47.68 3.76 -37.03
CA GLU A 53 47.18 2.46 -36.57
C GLU A 53 45.66 2.44 -36.60
N TYR A 54 45.09 1.33 -37.07
CA TYR A 54 43.66 1.06 -37.07
C TYR A 54 43.34 -0.17 -36.23
N VAL A 55 42.13 -0.20 -35.69
CA VAL A 55 41.59 -1.34 -34.97
C VAL A 55 40.48 -1.96 -35.83
N ARG A 56 40.66 -3.23 -36.21
CA ARG A 56 39.71 -4.02 -37.00
C ARG A 56 38.89 -4.89 -36.06
N TYR A 57 37.57 -4.72 -36.05
CA TYR A 57 36.68 -5.60 -35.29
C TYR A 57 36.46 -6.91 -36.05
N GLU A 58 36.85 -8.02 -35.43
CA GLU A 58 36.52 -9.37 -35.88
C GLU A 58 35.45 -9.96 -34.95
N PHE A 59 34.39 -10.47 -35.56
CA PHE A 59 33.16 -10.84 -34.87
C PHE A 59 33.34 -12.08 -33.98
N GLY A 60 32.79 -11.98 -32.76
CA GLY A 60 32.56 -13.12 -31.87
C GLY A 60 31.19 -13.76 -32.13
N GLU A 61 31.12 -15.06 -31.88
CA GLU A 61 30.01 -15.97 -32.14
C GLU A 61 28.76 -15.65 -31.28
N ASP A 62 27.90 -14.76 -31.79
CA ASP A 62 26.41 -14.82 -31.75
C ASP A 62 25.85 -13.49 -32.26
N ASP A 63 24.99 -13.58 -33.26
CA ASP A 63 24.40 -12.47 -34.03
C ASP A 63 23.29 -11.76 -33.22
N ASN A 64 23.61 -11.30 -32.01
CA ASN A 64 22.64 -10.75 -31.07
C ASN A 64 22.54 -9.22 -31.14
N ALA A 65 21.35 -8.70 -30.83
CA ALA A 65 20.91 -7.29 -30.84
C ALA A 65 21.80 -6.28 -30.07
N TYR A 66 22.83 -6.75 -29.36
CA TYR A 66 23.76 -5.96 -28.57
C TYR A 66 25.08 -5.64 -29.30
N MET A 67 25.34 -6.26 -30.46
CA MET A 67 26.55 -6.02 -31.28
C MET A 67 26.55 -4.68 -31.99
N GLY A 68 25.42 -4.28 -32.58
CA GLY A 68 25.25 -2.94 -33.15
C GLY A 68 25.54 -1.84 -32.13
N PRO A 69 24.89 -1.85 -30.95
CA PRO A 69 25.16 -0.89 -29.88
C PRO A 69 26.61 -0.87 -29.39
N LEU A 70 27.30 -2.02 -29.30
CA LEU A 70 28.71 -2.06 -28.91
C LEU A 70 29.63 -1.42 -29.96
N LEU A 71 29.41 -1.70 -31.24
CA LEU A 71 30.15 -1.09 -32.34
C LEU A 71 29.84 0.41 -32.47
N SER A 72 28.58 0.81 -32.27
CA SER A 72 28.21 2.23 -32.20
C SER A 72 28.86 2.93 -31.02
N SER A 73 28.86 2.32 -29.83
CA SER A 73 29.47 2.91 -28.62
C SER A 73 30.99 3.01 -28.77
N LEU A 74 31.62 2.02 -29.39
CA LEU A 74 33.04 2.01 -29.68
C LEU A 74 33.41 3.02 -30.78
N GLY A 75 32.54 3.21 -31.77
CA GLY A 75 32.63 4.30 -32.75
C GLY A 75 32.38 5.69 -32.16
N MET A 76 31.58 5.81 -31.10
CA MET A 76 31.38 7.05 -30.35
C MET A 76 32.56 7.42 -29.43
N MET A 77 33.48 6.49 -29.14
CA MET A 77 34.67 6.77 -28.33
C MET A 77 35.75 7.59 -29.07
N THR A 78 35.41 8.24 -30.18
CA THR A 78 36.28 9.20 -30.88
C THR A 78 36.32 10.59 -30.23
N GLY A 79 35.58 10.81 -29.13
CA GLY A 79 35.72 12.00 -28.28
C GLY A 79 37.12 12.09 -27.62
N GLU A 80 37.64 13.31 -27.46
CA GLU A 80 39.03 13.58 -27.03
C GLU A 80 39.46 12.90 -25.71
N GLU A 81 38.53 12.69 -24.76
CA GLU A 81 38.83 12.13 -23.43
C GLU A 81 39.02 10.60 -23.45
N ASP A 82 38.36 9.92 -24.38
CA ASP A 82 38.27 8.45 -24.48
C ASP A 82 39.06 7.87 -25.67
N ARG A 83 39.67 8.73 -26.51
CA ARG A 83 40.34 8.41 -27.79
C ARG A 83 41.51 7.41 -27.71
N HIS A 84 41.88 6.93 -26.53
CA HIS A 84 43.10 6.15 -26.34
C HIS A 84 43.00 5.07 -25.24
N HIS A 85 41.81 4.50 -24.99
CA HIS A 85 41.70 3.38 -24.05
C HIS A 85 42.54 2.18 -24.49
N GLU A 86 42.65 1.90 -25.79
CA GLU A 86 43.54 0.84 -26.29
C GLU A 86 45.00 1.11 -25.95
N LEU A 87 45.43 2.37 -26.08
CA LEU A 87 46.80 2.79 -25.77
C LEU A 87 47.10 2.67 -24.27
N LYS A 88 46.14 3.07 -23.43
CA LYS A 88 46.24 2.93 -21.97
C LYS A 88 46.34 1.45 -21.60
N ALA A 89 45.43 0.62 -22.14
CA ALA A 89 45.37 -0.81 -21.86
C ALA A 89 46.69 -1.52 -22.17
N ARG A 90 47.24 -1.31 -23.38
CA ARG A 90 48.51 -1.93 -23.78
C ARG A 90 49.73 -1.42 -23.00
N ALA A 91 49.67 -0.17 -22.51
CA ALA A 91 50.76 0.39 -21.70
C ALA A 91 50.83 -0.26 -20.31
N VAL A 92 49.67 -0.50 -19.68
CA VAL A 92 49.61 -1.05 -18.31
C VAL A 92 49.47 -2.57 -18.24
N GLU A 93 49.25 -3.25 -19.37
CA GLU A 93 49.01 -4.71 -19.43
C GLU A 93 47.84 -5.16 -18.52
N LYS A 94 46.84 -4.29 -18.39
CA LYS A 94 45.66 -4.53 -17.55
C LYS A 94 44.41 -4.10 -18.30
N ALA A 95 43.28 -4.57 -17.80
CA ALA A 95 41.99 -4.12 -18.26
C ALA A 95 41.79 -2.64 -17.88
N VAL A 96 41.22 -1.87 -18.81
CA VAL A 96 40.82 -0.48 -18.58
C VAL A 96 39.33 -0.33 -18.86
N LEU A 97 38.69 0.62 -18.19
CA LEU A 97 37.27 0.89 -18.30
C LEU A 97 37.04 2.25 -18.96
N SER A 98 35.95 2.39 -19.71
CA SER A 98 35.50 3.69 -20.22
C SER A 98 34.80 4.52 -19.14
N ALA A 99 34.52 5.77 -19.45
CA ALA A 99 33.61 6.57 -18.65
C ALA A 99 32.20 5.93 -18.71
N PRO A 100 31.35 6.12 -17.69
CA PRO A 100 29.97 5.71 -17.78
C PRO A 100 29.25 6.51 -18.87
N PHE A 101 28.53 5.81 -19.75
CA PHE A 101 27.72 6.42 -20.79
C PHE A 101 26.34 5.75 -20.85
N ARG A 102 25.39 6.37 -21.55
CA ARG A 102 24.04 5.80 -21.70
C ARG A 102 24.02 4.90 -22.93
N LEU A 103 23.63 3.64 -22.73
CA LEU A 103 23.42 2.69 -23.83
C LEU A 103 22.20 3.11 -24.64
N PHE A 104 22.30 3.19 -25.96
CA PHE A 104 21.16 3.57 -26.80
C PHE A 104 19.98 2.61 -26.71
N SER A 105 20.26 1.31 -26.58
CA SER A 105 19.24 0.27 -26.59
C SER A 105 18.39 0.25 -25.32
N SER A 106 19.00 0.47 -24.15
CA SER A 106 18.36 0.31 -22.84
C SER A 106 18.25 1.60 -22.04
N ASN A 107 18.91 2.69 -22.46
CA ASN A 107 19.11 3.92 -21.69
C ASN A 107 19.73 3.69 -20.29
N ARG A 108 20.25 2.47 -20.05
CA ARG A 108 20.96 2.11 -18.84
C ARG A 108 22.40 2.56 -18.93
N THR A 109 23.03 2.73 -17.78
CA THR A 109 24.45 3.10 -17.72
C THR A 109 25.32 1.93 -18.15
N GLY A 110 26.07 2.13 -19.22
CA GLY A 110 27.04 1.21 -19.78
C GLY A 110 28.49 1.62 -19.51
N VAL A 111 29.37 0.62 -19.50
CA VAL A 111 30.82 0.79 -19.42
C VAL A 111 31.48 -0.20 -20.37
N ILE A 112 32.50 0.24 -21.11
CA ILE A 112 33.29 -0.63 -21.97
C ILE A 112 34.55 -1.05 -21.20
N LEU A 113 34.85 -2.34 -21.21
CA LEU A 113 36.11 -2.90 -20.76
C LEU A 113 36.98 -3.20 -21.96
N ILE A 114 38.24 -2.77 -21.92
CA ILE A 114 39.22 -3.09 -22.95
C ILE A 114 40.40 -3.83 -22.31
N TYR A 115 40.78 -4.95 -22.91
CA TYR A 115 41.94 -5.73 -22.51
C TYR A 115 42.89 -5.95 -23.69
N PRO A 116 44.20 -5.68 -23.57
CA PRO A 116 45.14 -5.87 -24.66
C PRO A 116 45.47 -7.35 -24.89
N VAL A 117 45.54 -7.76 -26.15
CA VAL A 117 45.96 -9.11 -26.56
C VAL A 117 47.32 -9.02 -27.23
N TYR A 118 48.25 -9.88 -26.83
CA TYR A 118 49.60 -9.92 -27.36
C TYR A 118 49.85 -11.19 -28.16
N LYS A 119 50.69 -11.11 -29.21
CA LYS A 119 50.98 -12.22 -30.13
C LYS A 119 51.73 -13.38 -29.47
N SER A 120 52.51 -13.10 -28.42
CA SER A 120 53.22 -14.10 -27.63
C SER A 120 53.34 -13.63 -26.18
N LYS A 121 53.74 -14.53 -25.28
CA LYS A 121 54.08 -14.15 -23.91
C LYS A 121 55.45 -13.49 -23.92
N PHE A 122 55.54 -12.29 -23.38
CA PHE A 122 56.80 -11.55 -23.23
C PHE A 122 57.14 -11.48 -21.73
N SER A 123 58.42 -11.27 -21.39
CA SER A 123 58.86 -11.18 -19.99
C SER A 123 58.14 -10.02 -19.26
N PRO A 124 57.78 -10.15 -17.97
CA PRO A 124 57.12 -9.08 -17.21
C PRO A 124 57.94 -7.77 -17.10
N SER A 125 59.24 -7.81 -17.41
CA SER A 125 60.15 -6.65 -17.42
C SER A 125 60.31 -5.98 -18.79
N VAL A 126 59.42 -6.27 -19.75
CA VAL A 126 59.53 -5.82 -21.15
C VAL A 126 59.20 -4.33 -21.29
N SER A 127 59.97 -3.65 -22.15
CA SER A 127 59.85 -2.21 -22.40
C SER A 127 58.50 -1.84 -23.03
N LEU A 128 58.06 -0.60 -22.88
CA LEU A 128 56.80 -0.13 -23.46
C LEU A 128 56.75 -0.31 -24.98
N GLU A 129 57.85 -0.04 -25.69
CA GLU A 129 57.93 -0.20 -27.14
C GLU A 129 57.77 -1.65 -27.59
N GLU A 130 58.38 -2.58 -26.87
CA GLU A 130 58.23 -4.01 -27.14
C GLU A 130 56.80 -4.49 -26.87
N ARG A 131 56.14 -3.99 -25.82
CA ARG A 131 54.71 -4.27 -25.56
C ARG A 131 53.82 -3.76 -26.70
N ILE A 132 54.10 -2.57 -27.20
CA ILE A 132 53.39 -2.01 -28.35
C ILE A 132 53.61 -2.90 -29.57
N ARG A 133 54.85 -3.29 -29.88
CA ARG A 133 55.17 -4.17 -31.03
C ARG A 133 54.51 -5.55 -30.90
N ALA A 134 54.43 -6.05 -29.68
CA ALA A 134 53.81 -7.31 -29.29
C ALA A 134 52.28 -7.35 -29.40
N THR A 135 51.62 -6.19 -29.37
CA THR A 135 50.15 -6.12 -29.35
C THR A 135 49.57 -6.69 -30.65
N ALA A 136 48.78 -7.75 -30.52
CA ALA A 136 48.00 -8.38 -31.59
C ALA A 136 46.69 -7.63 -31.82
N GLY A 137 46.06 -7.15 -30.76
CA GLY A 137 44.74 -6.55 -30.79
C GLY A 137 44.21 -6.30 -29.40
N TYR A 138 42.90 -6.17 -29.28
CA TYR A 138 42.19 -5.83 -28.05
C TYR A 138 40.91 -6.66 -27.94
N ILE A 139 40.56 -7.06 -26.73
CA ILE A 139 39.24 -7.62 -26.41
C ILE A 139 38.43 -6.51 -25.76
N GLY A 140 37.34 -6.13 -26.40
CA GLY A 140 36.35 -5.20 -25.89
C GLY A 140 35.16 -5.95 -25.31
N GLY A 141 34.64 -5.50 -24.18
CA GLY A 141 33.42 -6.02 -23.59
C GLY A 141 32.48 -4.89 -23.19
N LEU A 142 31.19 -5.00 -23.51
CA LEU A 142 30.18 -4.06 -23.07
C LEU A 142 29.53 -4.57 -21.78
N PHE A 143 29.61 -3.76 -20.73
CA PHE A 143 28.92 -4.01 -19.47
C PHE A 143 27.76 -3.05 -19.33
N GLU A 144 26.55 -3.59 -19.18
CA GLU A 144 25.44 -2.83 -18.64
C GLU A 144 25.57 -2.79 -17.11
N PHE A 145 26.23 -1.75 -16.61
CA PHE A 145 26.66 -1.67 -15.21
C PHE A 145 25.48 -1.72 -14.23
N GLU A 146 24.36 -1.10 -14.60
CA GLU A 146 23.15 -1.11 -13.77
C GLU A 146 22.62 -2.54 -13.55
N SER A 147 22.55 -3.36 -14.60
CA SER A 147 22.12 -4.76 -14.53
C SER A 147 23.07 -5.63 -13.71
N LEU A 148 24.38 -5.38 -13.81
CA LEU A 148 25.39 -6.07 -13.01
C LEU A 148 25.19 -5.80 -11.52
N VAL A 149 25.02 -4.54 -11.15
CA VAL A 149 24.84 -4.15 -9.75
C VAL A 149 23.50 -4.67 -9.22
N GLU A 150 22.42 -4.56 -10.00
CA GLU A 150 21.10 -5.11 -9.63
C GLU A 150 21.15 -6.61 -9.35
N SER A 151 21.84 -7.39 -10.21
CA SER A 151 22.00 -8.83 -10.03
C SER A 151 22.73 -9.19 -8.73
N ILE A 152 23.81 -8.46 -8.41
CA ILE A 152 24.59 -8.67 -7.19
C ILE A 152 23.78 -8.26 -5.94
N LEU A 153 23.12 -7.10 -5.98
CA LEU A 153 22.30 -6.62 -4.85
C LEU A 153 21.11 -7.54 -4.60
N TRP A 154 20.51 -8.09 -5.65
CA TRP A 154 19.44 -9.07 -5.52
C TRP A 154 19.89 -10.32 -4.76
N GLN A 155 21.10 -10.84 -5.05
CA GLN A 155 21.67 -12.00 -4.34
C GLN A 155 21.99 -11.71 -2.87
N LEU A 156 22.31 -10.45 -2.53
CA LEU A 156 22.68 -10.04 -1.18
C LEU A 156 21.49 -9.84 -0.22
N GLY A 157 20.26 -10.05 -0.68
CA GLY A 157 19.06 -9.79 0.12
C GLY A 157 18.57 -8.37 -0.12
N ASN A 158 17.78 -8.23 -1.18
CA ASN A 158 17.16 -6.98 -1.60
C ASN A 158 16.34 -6.36 -0.45
N GLN A 159 16.27 -5.02 -0.42
CA GLN A 159 15.26 -4.17 0.26
C GLN A 159 15.65 -3.34 1.49
N THR A 160 16.88 -3.38 2.01
CA THR A 160 17.23 -2.51 3.17
C THR A 160 18.32 -1.49 2.91
N VAL A 161 19.02 -1.55 1.76
CA VAL A 161 20.17 -0.66 1.50
C VAL A 161 20.00 0.03 0.15
N LEU A 162 19.92 1.36 0.19
CA LEU A 162 20.05 2.21 -0.98
C LEU A 162 21.54 2.35 -1.34
N VAL A 163 21.89 1.95 -2.56
CA VAL A 163 23.27 2.01 -3.07
C VAL A 163 23.34 3.02 -4.22
N LYS A 164 24.36 3.87 -4.19
CA LYS A 164 24.78 4.69 -5.33
C LYS A 164 26.24 4.44 -5.65
N VAL A 165 26.58 4.39 -6.92
CA VAL A 165 27.97 4.28 -7.38
C VAL A 165 28.28 5.47 -8.27
N TYR A 166 29.40 6.13 -8.00
CA TYR A 166 29.90 7.26 -8.76
C TYR A 166 31.28 6.95 -9.32
N ASP A 167 31.51 7.36 -10.57
CA ASP A 167 32.85 7.57 -11.11
C ASP A 167 33.33 8.95 -10.63
N ILE A 168 34.38 8.95 -9.80
CA ILE A 168 35.00 10.15 -9.20
C ILE A 168 36.39 10.42 -9.81
N THR A 169 36.65 9.89 -11.02
CA THR A 169 37.92 10.09 -11.71
C THR A 169 38.14 11.56 -12.08
N ASN A 170 37.07 12.23 -12.51
CA ASN A 170 37.07 13.65 -12.86
C ASN A 170 36.56 14.53 -11.71
N CYS A 171 36.85 15.83 -11.79
CA CYS A 171 36.39 16.82 -10.79
C CYS A 171 34.86 16.84 -10.61
N ARG A 172 34.12 16.46 -11.65
CA ARG A 172 32.66 16.29 -11.60
C ARG A 172 32.33 14.81 -11.53
N PRO A 173 31.82 14.30 -10.39
CA PRO A 173 31.42 12.91 -10.27
C PRO A 173 30.30 12.55 -11.24
N SER A 174 30.46 11.43 -11.95
CA SER A 174 29.45 10.89 -12.85
C SER A 174 28.72 9.73 -12.17
N LEU A 175 27.38 9.76 -12.16
CA LEU A 175 26.58 8.70 -11.56
C LEU A 175 26.60 7.45 -12.44
N MET A 176 27.07 6.33 -11.90
CA MET A 176 27.09 5.04 -12.58
C MET A 176 25.90 4.15 -12.23
N TYR A 177 25.43 4.22 -10.99
CA TYR A 177 24.32 3.41 -10.50
C TYR A 177 23.56 4.13 -9.38
N GLY A 178 22.25 3.91 -9.32
CA GLY A 178 21.36 4.38 -8.26
C GLY A 178 20.46 5.54 -8.69
N PRO A 179 19.47 5.92 -7.86
CA PRO A 179 18.45 6.89 -8.25
C PRO A 179 18.98 8.33 -8.32
N ASN A 180 18.62 9.02 -9.40
CA ASN A 180 19.06 10.38 -9.72
C ASN A 180 18.64 11.44 -8.68
N TYR A 181 17.52 11.25 -7.98
CA TYR A 181 16.86 12.31 -7.19
C TYR A 181 16.78 12.04 -5.67
N VAL A 182 17.55 11.11 -5.11
CA VAL A 182 17.59 10.97 -3.63
C VAL A 182 18.64 11.95 -3.08
N LYS A 183 18.16 13.01 -2.40
CA LYS A 183 18.97 13.96 -1.65
C LYS A 183 19.66 13.19 -0.52
N PHE A 184 20.94 12.89 -0.72
CA PHE A 184 21.71 12.12 0.25
C PHE A 184 22.05 13.03 1.42
N ASP A 185 21.36 12.88 2.55
CA ASP A 185 21.86 13.43 3.80
C ASP A 185 23.11 12.63 4.17
N ARG A 186 24.27 13.30 4.15
CA ARG A 186 25.59 12.69 4.33
C ARG A 186 25.78 12.10 5.73
N THR A 187 24.94 12.48 6.69
CA THR A 187 25.08 12.14 8.11
C THR A 187 24.86 10.65 8.43
N MET A 188 24.12 9.91 7.59
CA MET A 188 23.83 8.47 7.78
C MET A 188 24.28 7.60 6.60
N ALA A 189 25.30 8.07 5.87
CA ALA A 189 25.87 7.42 4.70
C ALA A 189 27.10 6.60 5.08
N HIS A 190 27.20 5.34 4.64
CA HIS A 190 28.48 4.65 4.58
C HIS A 190 29.11 4.85 3.20
N MET A 191 30.34 5.35 3.18
CA MET A 191 31.10 5.56 1.95
C MET A 191 32.19 4.50 1.85
N SER A 192 32.20 3.76 0.75
CA SER A 192 33.20 2.74 0.48
C SER A 192 33.85 3.01 -0.87
N LYS A 193 35.18 2.90 -0.92
CA LYS A 193 35.93 2.99 -2.17
C LYS A 193 35.72 1.68 -2.94
N LEU A 194 35.32 1.79 -4.21
CA LEU A 194 35.11 0.63 -5.07
C LEU A 194 36.29 0.49 -6.06
N GLU A 195 36.86 -0.70 -6.15
CA GLU A 195 38.00 -1.00 -7.03
C GLU A 195 37.55 -2.00 -8.10
N LEU A 196 37.42 -1.52 -9.34
CA LEU A 196 37.01 -2.33 -10.49
C LEU A 196 38.19 -2.85 -11.32
N GLY A 197 39.42 -2.67 -10.83
CA GLY A 197 40.65 -3.18 -11.46
C GLY A 197 41.27 -2.26 -12.52
N ASP A 198 40.63 -1.15 -12.88
CA ASP A 198 41.21 -0.11 -13.74
C ASP A 198 42.10 0.86 -12.91
N PRO A 199 43.42 0.96 -13.19
CA PRO A 199 44.30 1.88 -12.48
C PRO A 199 44.03 3.37 -12.77
N PHE A 200 43.34 3.68 -13.86
CA PHE A 200 43.08 5.06 -14.29
C PHE A 200 41.76 5.61 -13.74
N ARG A 201 40.89 4.76 -13.18
CA ARG A 201 39.58 5.18 -12.69
C ARG A 201 39.41 4.95 -11.21
N LYS A 202 38.62 5.83 -10.59
CA LYS A 202 38.30 5.79 -9.16
C LYS A 202 36.80 5.80 -8.99
N TYR A 203 36.30 4.89 -8.16
CA TYR A 203 34.88 4.74 -7.92
C TYR A 203 34.56 4.90 -6.44
N LEU A 204 33.42 5.53 -6.17
CA LEU A 204 32.88 5.70 -4.84
C LEU A 204 31.50 5.05 -4.77
N MET A 205 31.35 4.10 -3.86
CA MET A 205 30.08 3.51 -3.50
C MET A 205 29.57 4.17 -2.23
N ILE A 206 28.32 4.65 -2.27
CA ILE A 206 27.65 5.24 -1.13
C ILE A 206 26.44 4.36 -0.81
N CYS A 207 26.45 3.77 0.37
CA CYS A 207 25.37 2.93 0.88
C CYS A 207 24.64 3.67 2.00
N ARG A 208 23.32 3.56 2.03
CA ARG A 208 22.49 4.03 3.15
C ARG A 208 21.45 2.98 3.45
N TYR A 209 21.18 2.75 4.73
CA TYR A 209 19.98 2.01 5.08
C TYR A 209 18.74 2.78 4.58
N GLN A 210 17.87 2.06 3.87
CA GLN A 210 16.54 2.56 3.58
C GLN A 210 15.83 2.69 4.92
N ASP A 211 15.76 3.92 5.42
CA ASP A 211 14.88 4.22 6.53
C ASP A 211 13.46 3.87 6.07
N GLU A 212 12.94 2.76 6.59
CA GLU A 212 11.51 2.51 6.76
C GLU A 212 10.85 3.56 7.67
N ALA A 213 11.50 4.70 7.93
CA ALA A 213 10.85 5.93 8.36
C ALA A 213 10.15 6.64 7.18
N SER A 214 9.69 5.91 6.16
CA SER A 214 8.45 6.31 5.49
C SER A 214 7.39 6.32 6.58
N LYS A 215 7.16 7.51 7.15
CA LYS A 215 6.17 7.83 8.20
C LYS A 215 5.18 6.68 8.33
N SER A 216 5.39 5.81 9.31
CA SER A 216 4.36 4.85 9.67
C SER A 216 3.25 5.71 10.27
N TRP A 217 2.19 5.99 9.49
CA TRP A 217 1.00 6.67 10.01
C TRP A 217 0.24 5.73 10.96
N LEU A 218 0.66 4.47 11.08
CA LEU A 218 0.07 3.46 11.95
C LEU A 218 -0.01 3.91 13.42
N PRO A 219 1.06 4.41 14.07
CA PRO A 219 0.97 4.98 15.42
C PRO A 219 -0.01 6.16 15.52
N ALA A 220 -0.06 7.03 14.51
CA ALA A 220 -1.01 8.15 14.51
C ALA A 220 -2.47 7.67 14.41
N ILE A 221 -2.74 6.67 13.55
CA ILE A 221 -4.05 6.04 13.41
C ILE A 221 -4.45 5.31 14.71
N ALA A 222 -3.50 4.61 15.35
CA ALA A 222 -3.74 3.92 16.61
C ALA A 222 -4.13 4.88 17.74
N VAL A 223 -3.46 6.04 17.85
CA VAL A 223 -3.80 7.07 18.85
C VAL A 223 -5.21 7.62 18.60
N VAL A 224 -5.57 7.92 17.35
CA VAL A 224 -6.91 8.42 17.00
C VAL A 224 -7.99 7.38 17.32
N LEU A 225 -7.75 6.10 17.02
CA LEU A 225 -8.66 5.00 17.37
C LEU A 225 -8.83 4.86 18.88
N ILE A 226 -7.76 4.92 19.66
CA ILE A 226 -7.83 4.82 21.13
C ILE A 226 -8.62 5.98 21.72
N VAL A 227 -8.37 7.21 21.25
CA VAL A 227 -9.09 8.40 21.72
C VAL A 227 -10.57 8.34 21.34
N THR A 228 -10.90 7.94 20.11
CA THR A 228 -12.29 7.83 19.67
C THR A 228 -13.05 6.75 20.44
N ILE A 229 -12.46 5.56 20.63
CA ILE A 229 -13.06 4.49 21.45
C ILE A 229 -13.22 4.94 22.91
N GLY A 230 -12.20 5.60 23.46
CA GLY A 230 -12.21 6.12 24.83
C GLY A 230 -13.29 7.18 25.08
N LEU A 231 -13.68 7.95 24.05
CA LEU A 231 -14.77 8.93 24.13
C LEU A 231 -16.15 8.31 23.88
N LEU A 232 -16.26 7.37 22.93
CA LEU A 232 -17.55 6.76 22.58
C LEU A 232 -18.05 5.79 23.64
N ALA A 233 -17.19 4.93 24.18
CA ALA A 233 -17.60 3.91 25.13
C ALA A 233 -18.30 4.47 26.39
N PRO A 234 -17.78 5.52 27.05
CA PRO A 234 -18.46 6.15 28.19
C PRO A 234 -19.80 6.79 27.80
N CYS A 235 -19.89 7.43 26.63
CA CYS A 235 -21.12 8.05 26.16
C CYS A 235 -22.24 7.02 25.97
N VAL A 236 -21.93 5.89 25.33
CA VAL A 236 -22.89 4.80 25.11
C VAL A 236 -23.32 4.17 26.43
N LEU A 237 -22.37 3.91 27.34
CA LEU A 237 -22.69 3.37 28.67
C LEU A 237 -23.56 4.33 29.50
N TYR A 238 -23.26 5.63 29.46
CA TYR A 238 -24.05 6.65 30.15
C TYR A 238 -25.48 6.75 29.59
N ALA A 239 -25.63 6.78 28.26
CA ALA A 239 -26.94 6.78 27.62
C ALA A 239 -27.74 5.52 27.97
N ALA A 240 -27.11 4.33 27.95
CA ALA A 240 -27.74 3.08 28.33
C ALA A 240 -28.21 3.10 29.80
N ALA A 241 -27.39 3.60 30.72
CA ALA A 241 -27.76 3.72 32.14
C ALA A 241 -28.98 4.64 32.34
N ILE A 242 -29.05 5.76 31.63
CA ILE A 242 -30.22 6.66 31.66
C ILE A 242 -31.47 5.95 31.13
N HIS A 243 -31.35 5.23 30.01
CA HIS A 243 -32.49 4.51 29.45
C HIS A 243 -33.03 3.45 30.41
N VAL A 244 -32.15 2.68 31.06
CA VAL A 244 -32.54 1.69 32.07
C VAL A 244 -33.19 2.36 33.28
N ALA A 245 -32.66 3.48 33.77
CA ALA A 245 -33.25 4.21 34.89
C ALA A 245 -34.65 4.74 34.55
N LYS A 246 -34.84 5.32 33.37
CA LYS A 246 -36.15 5.79 32.89
C LYS A 246 -37.15 4.65 32.75
N LEU A 247 -36.71 3.50 32.22
CA LEU A 247 -37.57 2.33 32.06
C LEU A 247 -38.03 1.77 33.41
N ARG A 248 -37.12 1.71 34.39
CA ARG A 248 -37.46 1.29 35.76
C ARG A 248 -38.45 2.24 36.41
N GLN A 249 -38.27 3.55 36.25
CA GLN A 249 -39.20 4.55 36.78
C GLN A 249 -40.60 4.41 36.17
N ALA A 250 -40.70 4.24 34.85
CA ALA A 250 -41.98 4.02 34.17
C ALA A 250 -42.66 2.72 34.64
N SER A 251 -41.89 1.65 34.82
CA SER A 251 -42.41 0.37 35.33
C SER A 251 -42.96 0.49 36.76
N LEU A 252 -42.27 1.22 37.65
CA LEU A 252 -42.73 1.44 39.03
C LEU A 252 -44.01 2.27 39.08
N GLN A 253 -44.13 3.28 38.20
CA GLN A 253 -45.36 4.07 38.10
C GLN A 253 -46.55 3.23 37.63
N ILE A 254 -46.35 2.35 36.64
CA ILE A 254 -47.41 1.45 36.16
C ILE A 254 -47.84 0.49 37.27
N GLN A 255 -46.90 -0.12 37.99
CA GLN A 255 -47.23 -0.99 39.14
C GLN A 255 -48.02 -0.25 40.23
N GLY A 256 -47.66 1.00 40.53
CA GLY A 256 -48.42 1.82 41.49
C GLY A 256 -49.85 2.08 41.03
N LEU A 257 -50.05 2.34 39.73
CA LEU A 257 -51.38 2.54 39.14
C LEU A 257 -52.20 1.24 39.10
N GLU A 258 -51.55 0.09 38.85
CA GLU A 258 -52.21 -1.22 38.87
C GLU A 258 -52.74 -1.57 40.26
N VAL A 259 -51.97 -1.32 41.32
CA VAL A 259 -52.42 -1.55 42.70
C VAL A 259 -53.63 -0.67 43.02
N GLN A 260 -53.59 0.62 42.68
CA GLN A 260 -54.72 1.52 42.89
C GLN A 260 -55.96 1.09 42.10
N LEU A 261 -55.79 0.64 40.86
CA LEU A 261 -56.88 0.11 40.04
C LEU A 261 -57.46 -1.18 40.65
N GLN A 262 -56.62 -2.05 41.18
CA GLN A 262 -57.04 -3.31 41.79
C GLN A 262 -57.82 -3.06 43.09
N ASP A 263 -57.40 -2.12 43.92
CA ASP A 263 -58.14 -1.69 45.12
C ASP A 263 -59.48 -1.06 44.76
N ALA A 264 -59.50 -0.19 43.74
CA ALA A 264 -60.74 0.42 43.25
C ALA A 264 -61.70 -0.62 42.65
N ASN A 265 -61.18 -1.62 41.92
CA ASN A 265 -61.98 -2.71 41.38
C ASN A 265 -62.53 -3.62 42.50
N MET A 266 -61.73 -3.89 43.54
CA MET A 266 -62.18 -4.65 44.70
C MET A 266 -63.32 -3.93 45.41
N ALA A 267 -63.18 -2.62 45.68
CA ALA A 267 -64.22 -1.80 46.28
C ALA A 267 -65.50 -1.74 45.41
N ASN A 268 -65.36 -1.57 44.09
CA ASN A 268 -66.51 -1.61 43.17
C ASN A 268 -67.19 -2.98 43.13
N SER A 269 -66.43 -4.07 43.22
CA SER A 269 -67.00 -5.42 43.27
C SER A 269 -67.77 -5.66 44.57
N GLN A 270 -67.26 -5.16 45.70
CA GLN A 270 -67.95 -5.22 46.99
C GLN A 270 -69.24 -4.40 46.97
N LEU A 271 -69.20 -3.16 46.47
CA LEU A 271 -70.40 -2.32 46.32
C LEU A 271 -71.46 -2.98 45.43
N ARG A 272 -71.06 -3.67 44.36
CA ARG A 272 -71.98 -4.45 43.53
C ARG A 272 -72.60 -5.63 44.28
N ALA A 273 -71.81 -6.33 45.08
CA ALA A 273 -72.30 -7.42 45.91
C ALA A 273 -73.31 -6.91 46.95
N ASP A 274 -72.96 -5.88 47.71
CA ASP A 274 -73.82 -5.27 48.73
C ASP A 274 -75.12 -4.72 48.12
N ALA A 275 -75.03 -4.06 46.96
CA ALA A 275 -76.20 -3.56 46.26
C ALA A 275 -77.08 -4.71 45.73
N SER A 276 -76.51 -5.85 45.33
CA SER A 276 -77.27 -7.04 44.93
C SER A 276 -78.03 -7.66 46.11
N GLU A 277 -77.42 -7.66 47.30
CA GLU A 277 -78.05 -8.14 48.55
C GLU A 277 -79.26 -7.28 48.93
N ILE A 278 -79.22 -5.97 48.68
CA ILE A 278 -80.35 -5.06 48.91
C ILE A 278 -81.45 -5.21 47.85
N LYS A 279 -81.07 -5.37 46.57
CA LYS A 279 -82.04 -5.42 45.45
C LYS A 279 -82.88 -6.69 45.46
N GLN A 280 -82.30 -7.85 45.76
CA GLN A 280 -83.00 -9.14 45.74
C GLN A 280 -84.29 -9.16 46.59
N PRO A 281 -84.27 -8.82 47.89
CA PRO A 281 -85.48 -8.77 48.70
C PRO A 281 -86.45 -7.67 48.25
N ALA A 282 -85.93 -6.53 47.77
CA ALA A 282 -86.77 -5.45 47.25
C ALA A 282 -87.59 -5.89 46.01
N TYR A 283 -86.99 -6.64 45.08
CA TYR A 283 -87.71 -7.23 43.94
C TYR A 283 -88.80 -8.21 44.41
N THR A 284 -88.50 -9.08 45.37
CA THR A 284 -89.48 -10.01 45.93
C THR A 284 -90.65 -9.27 46.59
N ILE A 285 -90.38 -8.21 47.37
CA ILE A 285 -91.42 -7.40 48.02
C ILE A 285 -92.27 -6.67 46.98
N ILE A 286 -91.69 -6.08 45.94
CA ILE A 286 -92.46 -5.38 44.89
C ILE A 286 -93.35 -6.36 44.13
N GLN A 287 -92.87 -7.58 43.88
CA GLN A 287 -93.64 -8.63 43.20
C GLN A 287 -94.79 -9.14 44.08
N THR A 288 -94.57 -9.34 45.38
CA THR A 288 -95.66 -9.72 46.31
C THR A 288 -96.68 -8.59 46.49
N LEU A 289 -96.25 -7.32 46.56
CA LEU A 289 -97.16 -6.17 46.56
C LEU A 289 -97.97 -6.06 45.26
N ALA A 290 -97.37 -6.42 44.11
CA ALA A 290 -98.07 -6.48 42.84
C ALA A 290 -99.18 -7.55 42.85
N MET A 291 -98.86 -8.76 43.31
CA MET A 291 -99.83 -9.85 43.46
C MET A 291 -100.95 -9.50 44.45
N LEU A 292 -100.61 -8.85 45.57
CA LEU A 292 -101.62 -8.36 46.52
C LEU A 292 -102.59 -7.40 45.84
N LEU A 293 -102.11 -6.43 45.06
CA LEU A 293 -102.96 -5.45 44.37
C LEU A 293 -103.99 -6.08 43.40
N GLU A 294 -103.77 -7.31 42.95
CA GLU A 294 -104.68 -8.09 42.11
C GLU A 294 -105.80 -8.81 42.89
N THR A 295 -105.72 -8.82 44.23
CA THR A 295 -106.76 -9.39 45.12
C THR A 295 -107.79 -8.33 45.55
N GLU A 296 -108.89 -8.77 46.18
CA GLU A 296 -109.94 -7.89 46.70
C GLU A 296 -109.52 -7.15 47.99
N LEU A 297 -108.68 -6.11 47.86
CA LEU A 297 -108.35 -5.21 48.98
C LEU A 297 -109.37 -4.08 49.13
N SER A 298 -109.54 -3.63 50.38
CA SER A 298 -110.27 -2.39 50.69
C SER A 298 -109.58 -1.17 50.07
N LEU A 299 -110.36 -0.11 49.83
CA LEU A 299 -109.92 1.12 49.15
C LEU A 299 -108.70 1.78 49.84
N VAL A 300 -108.65 1.73 51.16
CA VAL A 300 -107.54 2.26 51.98
C VAL A 300 -106.31 1.38 51.87
N GLN A 301 -106.46 0.05 51.99
CA GLN A 301 -105.33 -0.88 51.87
C GLN A 301 -104.70 -0.84 50.48
N ARG A 302 -105.51 -0.77 49.42
CA ARG A 302 -105.02 -0.63 48.04
C ARG A 302 -104.20 0.65 47.82
N SER A 303 -104.57 1.75 48.47
CA SER A 303 -103.81 3.01 48.41
C SER A 303 -102.43 2.86 49.06
N TYR A 304 -102.36 2.27 50.27
CA TYR A 304 -101.10 2.01 50.95
C TYR A 304 -100.20 1.05 50.16
N THR A 305 -100.75 -0.03 49.61
CA THR A 305 -99.99 -1.00 48.80
C THR A 305 -99.42 -0.37 47.52
N ARG A 306 -100.15 0.56 46.87
CA ARG A 306 -99.63 1.33 45.72
C ARG A 306 -98.49 2.26 46.09
N ILE A 307 -98.60 2.97 47.21
CA ILE A 307 -97.54 3.87 47.69
C ILE A 307 -96.28 3.07 48.06
N ALA A 308 -96.44 1.93 48.75
CA ALA A 308 -95.33 1.04 49.09
C ALA A 308 -94.64 0.47 47.83
N GLN A 309 -95.40 0.05 46.82
CA GLN A 309 -94.86 -0.44 45.55
C GLN A 309 -94.11 0.65 44.77
N ALA A 310 -94.65 1.87 44.71
CA ALA A 310 -93.99 3.01 44.07
C ALA A 310 -92.69 3.41 44.80
N CYS A 311 -92.70 3.37 46.13
CA CYS A 311 -91.52 3.61 46.96
C CYS A 311 -90.41 2.57 46.68
N GLY A 312 -90.75 1.27 46.67
CA GLY A 312 -89.80 0.20 46.37
C GLY A 312 -89.17 0.32 44.98
N ARG A 313 -89.97 0.63 43.94
CA ARG A 313 -89.45 0.88 42.59
C ARG A 313 -88.51 2.07 42.54
N ARG A 314 -88.82 3.14 43.28
CA ARG A 314 -87.96 4.33 43.38
C ARG A 314 -86.66 4.02 44.11
N GLN A 315 -86.70 3.18 45.13
CA GLN A 315 -85.51 2.74 45.85
C GLN A 315 -84.56 1.93 44.95
N ILE A 316 -85.08 0.98 44.16
CA ILE A 316 -84.27 0.22 43.19
C ILE A 316 -83.62 1.16 42.16
N ALA A 317 -84.40 2.09 41.58
CA ALA A 317 -83.89 3.05 40.61
C ALA A 317 -82.77 3.95 41.19
N LEU A 318 -82.85 4.32 42.47
CA LEU A 318 -81.80 5.08 43.16
C LEU A 318 -80.53 4.25 43.34
N VAL A 319 -80.65 2.96 43.68
CA VAL A 319 -79.50 2.05 43.80
C VAL A 319 -78.85 1.80 42.43
N ASP A 320 -79.64 1.62 41.36
CA ASP A 320 -79.13 1.52 39.99
C ASP A 320 -78.36 2.78 39.57
N SER A 321 -78.93 3.97 39.80
CA SER A 321 -78.28 5.24 39.49
C SER A 321 -76.97 5.42 40.27
N ALA A 322 -76.89 4.92 41.52
CA ALA A 322 -75.68 4.99 42.32
C ALA A 322 -74.58 4.00 41.85
N LEU A 323 -74.97 2.87 41.26
CA LEU A 323 -74.04 1.88 40.67
C LEU A 323 -73.50 2.29 39.30
N GLU A 324 -74.28 3.05 38.53
CA GLU A 324 -73.87 3.58 37.22
C GLU A 324 -72.98 4.81 37.34
N SER A 325 -73.01 5.52 38.49
CA SER A 325 -72.09 6.60 38.80
C SER A 325 -70.65 6.05 38.87
N PRO A 326 -69.75 6.42 37.95
CA PRO A 326 -68.37 6.00 38.02
C PRO A 326 -67.71 6.68 39.23
N ASN A 327 -67.39 5.89 40.27
CA ASN A 327 -66.38 6.29 41.24
C ASN A 327 -65.01 6.28 40.54
N SER A 328 -64.76 7.29 39.70
CA SER A 328 -63.48 7.49 39.03
C SER A 328 -62.44 7.97 40.04
N PRO A 329 -61.26 7.33 40.13
CA PRO A 329 -60.08 8.06 40.54
C PRO A 329 -59.69 8.98 39.37
N VAL A 330 -59.94 10.27 39.54
CA VAL A 330 -59.41 11.32 38.64
C VAL A 330 -57.90 11.36 38.85
N ILE A 331 -57.14 10.78 37.92
CA ILE A 331 -55.68 10.99 37.85
C ILE A 331 -55.46 12.22 36.96
N THR A 332 -55.36 13.39 37.58
CA THR A 332 -54.86 14.60 36.93
C THR A 332 -53.36 14.45 36.68
N ARG A 333 -52.97 14.24 35.42
CA ARG A 333 -51.59 14.47 34.97
C ARG A 333 -51.34 15.98 34.95
N THR A 334 -50.61 16.49 35.94
CA THR A 334 -49.91 17.78 35.81
C THR A 334 -48.70 17.58 34.91
N THR A 335 -48.67 18.41 33.87
CA THR A 335 -47.62 18.57 32.84
C THR A 335 -46.27 18.96 33.41
#